data_AF-A0A939IBS0-F1
#
_entry.id   AF-A0A939IBS0-F1
#
_cell.length_a   1.000
_cell.length_b   1.000
_cell.length_c   1.000
_cell.angle_alpha   90.00
_cell.angle_beta   90.00
_cell.angle_gamma   90.00
#
_symmetry.space_group_name_H-M   'P 1'
#
loop_
_entity.id
_entity.type
_entity.pdbx_description
1 polymer ?
#
loop_
_entity_poly.entity_id
_entity_poly.type
_entity_poly.pdbx_seq_one_letter_code
_entity_poly.pdbx_strand_id
1 'polypeptide(L)'
;GWERRWVRWPDFRLPTDRADAADAFREAWERCADERVELACAGGRGRTGTALACIAVLDGVPAARAVAYVREHYSPHAVETPWQRRFVARWTPPTGPA
;
A
#
# COMPACT_ATOMS: atom_id res chain seq x y z
N GLY A 1 5.26 23.78 -2.44
CA GLY A 1 5.68 22.76 -1.46
C GLY A 1 5.12 21.42 -1.89
N TRP A 2 5.69 20.30 -1.44
CA TRP A 2 5.17 18.97 -1.80
C TRP A 2 3.87 18.70 -1.03
N GLU A 3 2.84 18.29 -1.76
CA GLU A 3 1.59 17.83 -1.18
C GLU A 3 1.83 16.56 -0.36
N ARG A 4 1.18 16.46 0.80
CA ARG A 4 1.40 15.37 1.76
C ARG A 4 0.07 14.95 2.35
N ARG A 5 -0.27 13.67 2.22
CA ARG A 5 -1.39 13.02 2.90
C ARG A 5 -0.87 12.05 3.94
N TRP A 6 -1.43 12.08 5.14
CA TRP A 6 -1.04 11.21 6.24
C TRP A 6 -2.11 10.15 6.51
N VAL A 7 -1.71 8.88 6.47
CA VAL A 7 -2.55 7.76 6.89
C VAL A 7 -2.18 7.36 8.32
N ARG A 8 -3.17 7.28 9.22
CA ARG A 8 -2.92 6.91 10.61
C ARG A 8 -2.62 5.42 10.73
N TRP A 9 -1.33 5.10 10.92
CA TRP A 9 -0.82 3.74 10.88
C TRP A 9 0.26 3.48 11.95
N PRO A 10 -0.12 2.88 13.11
CA PRO A 10 0.83 2.51 14.16
C PRO A 10 1.88 1.52 13.67
N ASP A 11 3.07 1.60 14.23
CA ASP A 11 4.19 0.78 13.77
C ASP A 11 3.95 -0.71 13.97
N PHE A 12 4.44 -1.51 13.02
CA PHE A 12 4.14 -2.94 12.87
C PHE A 12 2.66 -3.30 12.81
N ARG A 13 1.69 -2.38 12.81
CA ARG A 13 0.24 -2.70 12.78
C ARG A 13 -0.35 -2.57 11.38
N LEU A 14 -1.67 -2.47 11.30
CA LEU A 14 -2.46 -2.12 10.11
C LEU A 14 -2.94 -0.67 10.23
N PRO A 15 -3.43 -0.05 9.13
CA PRO A 15 -4.07 1.26 9.21
C PRO A 15 -5.24 1.21 10.19
N THR A 16 -5.37 2.29 10.98
CA THR A 16 -6.47 2.41 11.96
C THR A 16 -7.81 2.67 11.28
N ASP A 17 -7.79 3.47 10.21
CA ASP A 17 -8.88 3.61 9.27
C ASP A 17 -8.49 2.94 7.95
N ARG A 18 -9.26 1.92 7.55
CA ARG A 18 -8.97 1.15 6.34
C ARG A 18 -9.55 1.79 5.08
N ALA A 19 -10.62 2.57 5.22
CA ALA A 19 -11.23 3.28 4.10
C ALA A 19 -10.33 4.44 3.70
N ASP A 20 -9.90 5.27 4.67
CA ASP A 20 -8.94 6.34 4.42
C ASP A 20 -7.64 5.82 3.81
N ALA A 21 -7.11 4.70 4.31
CA ALA A 21 -5.93 4.08 3.72
C ALA A 21 -6.16 3.62 2.27
N ALA A 22 -7.30 3.01 1.98
CA ALA A 22 -7.64 2.58 0.62
C ALA A 22 -7.77 3.77 -0.34
N ASP A 23 -8.37 4.86 0.12
CA ASP A 23 -8.49 6.09 -0.67
C ASP A 23 -7.13 6.75 -0.89
N ALA A 24 -6.25 6.76 0.10
CA ALA A 24 -4.88 7.25 -0.05
C ALA A 24 -4.06 6.40 -1.05
N PHE A 25 -4.25 5.07 -1.05
CA PHE A 25 -3.59 4.19 -2.01
C PHE A 25 -4.11 4.38 -3.43
N ARG A 26 -5.43 4.58 -3.59
CA ARG A 26 -6.02 4.92 -4.88
C ARG A 26 -5.49 6.25 -5.40
N GLU A 27 -5.51 7.28 -4.58
CA GLU A 27 -4.98 8.61 -4.93
C GLU A 27 -3.51 8.50 -5.39
N ALA A 28 -2.68 7.74 -4.67
CA ALA A 28 -1.28 7.53 -5.04
C ALA A 28 -1.14 6.79 -6.38
N TRP A 29 -1.97 5.78 -6.65
CA TRP A 29 -1.99 5.03 -7.90
C TRP A 29 -2.45 5.88 -9.08
N GLU A 30 -3.52 6.67 -8.93
CA GLU A 30 -4.02 7.57 -9.97
C GLU A 30 -2.99 8.64 -10.33
N ARG A 31 -2.40 9.28 -9.32
CA ARG A 31 -1.40 10.34 -9.52
C ARG A 31 -0.10 9.82 -10.12
N CYS A 32 0.30 8.58 -9.81
CA CYS A 32 1.58 8.06 -10.32
C CYS A 32 1.60 7.85 -11.84
N ALA A 33 0.45 7.95 -12.52
CA ALA A 33 0.37 7.97 -13.96
C ALA A 33 1.10 9.19 -14.56
N ASP A 34 1.00 10.35 -13.91
CA ASP A 34 1.48 11.63 -14.44
C ASP A 34 2.50 12.32 -13.51
N GLU A 35 2.63 11.87 -12.25
CA GLU A 35 3.43 12.51 -11.21
C GLU A 35 4.37 11.53 -10.51
N ARG A 36 5.45 12.06 -9.91
CA ARG A 36 6.27 11.29 -8.97
C ARG A 36 5.61 11.32 -7.58
N VAL A 37 5.09 10.18 -7.14
CA VAL A 37 4.48 10.00 -5.82
C VAL A 37 5.42 9.21 -4.91
N GLU A 38 5.63 9.69 -3.68
CA GLU A 38 6.45 9.00 -2.67
C GLU A 38 5.55 8.35 -1.61
N LEU A 39 5.80 7.07 -1.30
CA LEU A 39 5.20 6.37 -0.17
C LEU A 39 6.26 6.05 0.88
N ALA A 40 6.17 6.68 2.05
CA ALA A 40 7.18 6.54 3.10
C ALA A 40 6.58 6.15 4.45
N CYS A 41 7.29 5.28 5.15
CA CYS A 41 7.22 5.07 6.59
C CYS A 41 8.64 5.07 7.13
N ALA A 42 8.82 5.13 8.45
CA ALA A 42 10.15 5.31 9.05
C ALA A 42 11.22 4.32 8.55
N GLY A 43 10.84 3.06 8.31
CA GLY A 43 11.77 2.01 7.85
C GLY A 43 11.63 1.61 6.37
N GLY A 44 10.67 2.16 5.63
CA GLY A 44 10.42 1.82 4.23
C GLY A 44 10.02 0.36 3.93
N ARG A 45 9.81 -0.51 4.93
CA ARG A 45 9.63 -1.96 4.69
C ARG A 45 8.21 -2.45 5.00
N GLY A 46 7.76 -2.35 6.24
CA GLY A 46 6.48 -2.90 6.67
C GLY A 46 5.29 -2.14 6.11
N ARG A 47 5.09 -0.90 6.57
CA ARG A 47 3.94 -0.07 6.18
C ARG A 47 4.01 0.34 4.70
N THR A 48 5.17 0.82 4.26
CA THR A 48 5.42 1.13 2.84
C THR A 48 5.21 -0.09 1.95
N GLY A 49 5.83 -1.23 2.26
CA GLY A 49 5.65 -2.45 1.46
C GLY A 49 4.20 -2.96 1.47
N THR A 50 3.47 -2.78 2.57
CA THR A 50 2.04 -3.13 2.65
C THR A 50 1.20 -2.22 1.76
N ALA A 51 1.46 -0.91 1.77
CA ALA A 51 0.78 0.05 0.89
C ALA A 51 1.08 -0.24 -0.59
N LEU A 52 2.35 -0.45 -0.95
CA LEU A 52 2.76 -0.83 -2.31
C LEU A 52 2.10 -2.13 -2.77
N ALA A 53 1.92 -3.10 -1.88
CA ALA A 53 1.26 -4.35 -2.24
C ALA A 53 -0.23 -4.16 -2.49
N CYS A 54 -0.91 -3.30 -1.73
CA CYS A 54 -2.29 -2.91 -2.04
C CYS A 54 -2.38 -2.14 -3.37
N ILE A 55 -1.45 -1.24 -3.65
CA ILE A 55 -1.38 -0.51 -4.93
C ILE A 55 -1.16 -1.48 -6.10
N ALA A 56 -0.29 -2.48 -5.96
CA ALA A 56 -0.13 -3.50 -6.99
C ALA A 56 -1.45 -4.25 -7.27
N VAL A 57 -2.30 -4.43 -6.26
CA VAL A 57 -3.64 -5.01 -6.45
C VAL A 57 -4.58 -4.06 -7.20
N LEU A 58 -4.51 -2.75 -6.96
CA LEU A 58 -5.23 -1.76 -7.78
C LEU A 58 -4.82 -1.86 -9.25
N ASP A 59 -3.52 -2.05 -9.47
CA ASP A 59 -2.91 -2.19 -10.79
C ASP A 59 -3.14 -3.56 -11.45
N GLY A 60 -3.94 -4.44 -10.83
CA GLY A 60 -4.35 -5.72 -11.41
C GLY A 60 -3.53 -6.94 -11.00
N VAL A 61 -2.52 -6.80 -10.13
CA VAL A 61 -1.83 -7.96 -9.55
C VAL A 61 -2.79 -8.70 -8.61
N PRO A 62 -2.99 -10.03 -8.75
CA PRO A 62 -3.85 -10.76 -7.84
C PRO A 62 -3.38 -10.61 -6.38
N ALA A 63 -4.30 -10.35 -5.44
CA ALA A 63 -3.98 -10.14 -4.02
C ALA A 63 -3.12 -11.25 -3.38
N ALA A 64 -3.32 -12.50 -3.81
CA ALA A 64 -2.53 -13.65 -3.38
C ALA A 64 -1.06 -13.60 -3.82
N ARG A 65 -0.72 -12.80 -4.85
CA ARG A 65 0.61 -12.63 -5.43
C ARG A 65 1.25 -11.29 -5.11
N ALA A 66 0.47 -10.28 -4.72
CA ALA A 66 0.93 -8.91 -4.50
C ALA A 66 2.13 -8.79 -3.54
N VAL A 67 2.16 -9.56 -2.45
CA VAL A 67 3.31 -9.53 -1.52
C VAL A 67 4.57 -10.10 -2.16
N ALA A 68 4.46 -11.15 -2.98
CA ALA A 68 5.59 -11.70 -3.70
C ALA A 68 6.11 -10.70 -4.75
N TYR A 69 5.19 -10.09 -5.50
CA TYR A 69 5.49 -9.06 -6.49
C TYR A 69 6.28 -7.89 -5.88
N VAL A 70 5.78 -7.30 -4.78
CA VAL A 70 6.50 -6.19 -4.12
C VAL A 70 7.84 -6.63 -3.54
N ARG A 71 7.96 -7.88 -3.08
CA ARG A 71 9.24 -8.39 -2.59
C ARG A 71 10.29 -8.54 -3.69
N GLU A 72 9.85 -8.89 -4.89
CA GLU A 72 10.70 -9.03 -6.07
C GLU A 72 11.11 -7.66 -6.62
N HIS A 73 10.18 -6.72 -6.74
CA HIS A 73 10.40 -5.46 -7.47
C HIS A 73 10.79 -4.26 -6.59
N TYR A 74 10.56 -4.33 -5.27
CA TYR A 74 10.86 -3.22 -4.36
C TYR A 74 11.85 -3.60 -3.27
N SER A 75 11.51 -4.59 -2.44
CA SER A 75 12.40 -5.03 -1.36
C SER A 75 12.06 -6.43 -0.86
N PRO A 76 13.03 -7.36 -0.75
CA PRO A 76 12.78 -8.72 -0.25
C PRO A 76 12.23 -8.74 1.18
N HIS A 77 12.39 -7.65 1.94
CA HIS A 77 11.91 -7.48 3.31
C HIS A 77 10.58 -6.70 3.40
N ALA A 78 9.93 -6.39 2.28
CA ALA A 78 8.63 -5.74 2.27
C ALA A 78 7.56 -6.60 2.95
N VAL A 79 6.60 -5.93 3.60
CA VAL A 79 5.49 -6.57 4.35
C VAL A 79 6.04 -7.43 5.48
N GLU A 80 6.33 -6.79 6.61
CA GLU A 80 7.15 -7.33 7.70
C GLU A 80 6.37 -8.30 8.59
N THR A 81 5.06 -8.11 8.75
CA THR A 81 4.29 -8.87 9.74
C THR A 81 3.29 -9.85 9.11
N PRO A 82 2.97 -10.97 9.80
CA PRO A 82 1.97 -11.92 9.30
C PRO A 82 0.59 -11.30 9.07
N TRP A 83 0.18 -10.33 9.89
CA TRP A 83 -1.11 -9.66 9.73
C TRP A 83 -1.11 -8.62 8.61
N GLN A 84 0.02 -7.98 8.30
CA GLN A 84 0.16 -7.17 7.08
C GLN A 84 0.00 -8.05 5.82
N ARG A 85 0.65 -9.22 5.80
CA ARG A 85 0.48 -10.18 4.70
C ARG A 85 -0.97 -10.66 4.56
N ARG A 86 -1.63 -10.99 5.67
CA ARG A 86 -3.04 -11.39 5.67
C ARG A 86 -3.97 -10.25 5.26
N PHE A 87 -3.64 -9.02 5.62
CA PHE A 87 -4.36 -7.83 5.20
C PHE A 87 -4.32 -7.71 3.67
N VAL A 88 -3.14 -7.74 3.06
CA VAL A 88 -2.98 -7.69 1.59
C VAL A 88 -3.74 -8.83 0.90
N ALA A 89 -3.61 -10.06 1.39
CA ALA A 89 -4.26 -11.22 0.78
C ALA A 89 -5.80 -11.17 0.79
N ARG A 90 -6.39 -10.35 1.67
CA ARG A 90 -7.85 -10.13 1.78
C ARG A 90 -8.26 -8.76 1.28
N TRP A 91 -7.30 -7.96 0.82
CA TRP A 91 -7.54 -6.60 0.43
C TRP A 91 -8.32 -6.60 -0.88
N THR A 92 -9.40 -5.82 -0.90
CA THR A 92 -10.22 -5.62 -2.08
C THR A 92 -10.26 -4.11 -2.31
N PRO A 93 -9.89 -3.64 -3.51
CA PRO A 93 -10.11 -2.24 -3.89
C PRO A 93 -11.55 -1.82 -3.60
N PRO A 94 -11.80 -0.62 -3.06
CA PRO A 94 -13.16 -0.11 -3.01
C PRO A 94 -13.68 0.06 -4.45
N THR A 95 -14.84 -0.51 -4.74
CA THR A 95 -15.53 -0.38 -6.03
C THR A 95 -16.19 0.99 -6.14
N GLY A 96 -15.75 1.79 -7.11
CA GLY A 96 -16.32 3.11 -7.44
C GLY A 96 -15.25 4.07 -7.97
N PRO A 97 -15.63 5.12 -8.72
CA PRO A 97 -14.73 6.23 -8.97
C PRO A 97 -14.42 6.96 -7.65
N ALA A 98 -13.23 7.56 -7.57
CA ALA A 98 -12.80 8.40 -6.45
C ALA A 98 -13.74 9.60 -6.21
#